data_AF-A0AAV3QQX4-F1
#
_entry.id   AF-A0AAV3QQX4-F1
#
_cell.length_a   1.000
_cell.length_b   1.000
_cell.length_c   1.000
_cell.angle_alpha   90.00
_cell.angle_beta   90.00
_cell.angle_gamma   90.00
#
_symmetry.space_group_name_H-M   'P 1'
#
loop_
_entity.id
_entity.type
_entity.pdbx_description
1 polymer ?
#
loop_
_entity_poly.entity_id
_entity_poly.type
_entity_poly.pdbx_seq_one_letter_code
_entity_poly.pdbx_strand_id
1 'polypeptide(L)'
;MLQAQSFFDNNPLCKEIGSMNVSFDDDLFVLNVPTSSSMRLIRNVLKRFGNVSGLHPNLSKSTSYSAGVPDQEVRKHSDILGIPISSLLVRSRLVTAGY
;
A
#
# COMPACT_ATOMS: atom_id res chain seq x y z
N MET A 1 3.32 -22.25 11.30
CA MET A 1 1.95 -21.70 11.49
C MET A 1 2.12 -20.38 12.23
N LEU A 2 2.36 -19.28 11.51
CA LEU A 2 2.43 -17.95 12.12
C LEU A 2 1.02 -17.38 12.10
N GLN A 3 0.43 -17.26 13.29
CA GLN A 3 -0.93 -16.76 13.48
C GLN A 3 -0.98 -15.28 13.12
N ALA A 4 -1.66 -14.96 12.03
CA ALA A 4 -2.02 -13.60 11.60
C ALA A 4 -3.21 -13.05 12.41
N GLN A 5 -3.25 -13.32 13.72
CA GLN A 5 -4.32 -12.86 14.59
C GLN A 5 -3.81 -11.65 15.40
N SER A 6 -4.38 -10.47 15.15
CA SER A 6 -4.25 -9.20 15.91
C SER A 6 -3.24 -8.12 15.47
N PHE A 7 -2.74 -8.11 14.22
CA PHE A 7 -1.85 -7.00 13.81
C PHE A 7 -2.59 -5.67 13.50
N PHE A 8 -3.91 -5.72 13.29
CA PHE A 8 -4.71 -4.54 12.94
C PHE A 8 -5.22 -3.72 14.15
N ASP A 9 -5.23 -4.29 15.35
CA ASP A 9 -6.04 -3.74 16.45
C ASP A 9 -5.32 -2.79 17.42
N ASN A 10 -3.98 -2.67 17.35
CA ASN A 10 -3.22 -2.01 18.42
C ASN A 10 -2.61 -0.64 18.04
N ASN A 11 -2.86 -0.11 16.85
CA ASN A 11 -2.46 1.26 16.49
C ASN A 11 -3.67 2.05 15.96
N PRO A 12 -4.17 3.08 16.69
CA PRO A 12 -5.34 3.87 16.31
C PRO A 12 -5.26 4.46 14.90
N LEU A 13 -4.05 4.82 14.45
CA LEU A 13 -3.82 5.39 13.13
C LEU A 13 -3.99 4.34 12.02
N CYS A 14 -3.58 3.08 12.25
CA CYS A 14 -3.69 2.03 11.22
C CYS A 14 -5.16 1.60 10.99
N LYS A 15 -5.99 1.70 12.03
CA LYS A 15 -7.43 1.34 11.99
C LYS A 15 -8.25 2.34 11.17
N GLU A 16 -7.88 3.62 11.20
CA GLU A 16 -8.56 4.68 10.45
C GLU A 16 -8.14 4.72 8.97
N ILE A 17 -6.91 4.30 8.67
CA ILE A 17 -6.29 4.45 7.33
C ILE A 17 -6.44 3.18 6.47
N GLY A 18 -6.80 2.04 7.08
CA GLY A 18 -6.91 0.75 6.38
C GLY A 18 -5.61 0.35 5.67
N SER A 19 -4.46 0.75 6.24
CA SER A 19 -3.15 0.51 5.64
C SER A 19 -2.21 -0.18 6.64
N MET A 20 -1.44 -1.16 6.15
CA MET A 20 -0.41 -1.89 6.89
C MET A 20 0.95 -1.62 6.25
N ASN A 21 1.87 -1.08 7.03
CA ASN A 21 3.26 -0.90 6.61
C ASN A 21 4.10 -2.07 7.13
N VAL A 22 4.76 -2.79 6.24
CA VAL A 22 5.78 -3.79 6.59
C VAL A 22 7.12 -3.25 6.10
N SER A 23 8.03 -2.95 7.02
CA SER A 23 9.38 -2.49 6.72
C SER A 23 10.38 -3.59 7.04
N PHE A 24 11.16 -4.01 6.04
CA PHE A 24 12.33 -4.86 6.22
C PHE A 24 13.55 -4.07 5.76
N ASP A 25 14.36 -3.61 6.73
CA ASP A 25 15.58 -2.83 6.47
C ASP A 25 15.31 -1.64 5.53
N ASP A 26 15.86 -1.65 4.32
CA ASP A 26 15.68 -0.61 3.30
C ASP A 26 14.38 -0.74 2.46
N ASP A 27 13.68 -1.86 2.53
CA ASP A 27 12.48 -2.14 1.73
C ASP A 27 11.19 -1.85 2.51
N LEU A 28 10.36 -0.97 1.93
CA LEU A 28 9.04 -0.59 2.48
C LEU A 28 7.91 -1.16 1.62
N PHE A 29 7.07 -1.99 2.25
CA PHE A 29 5.80 -2.44 1.67
C PHE A 29 4.63 -1.73 2.34
N VAL A 30 3.74 -1.15 1.54
CA VAL A 30 2.51 -0.52 1.99
C VAL A 30 1.32 -1.26 1.38
N LEU A 31 0.53 -1.90 2.23
CA LEU A 31 -0.76 -2.48 1.85
C LEU A 31 -1.85 -1.48 2.22
N ASN A 32 -2.76 -1.15 1.30
CA ASN A 32 -3.83 -0.20 1.58
C ASN A 32 -5.14 -0.53 0.86
N VAL A 33 -6.23 0.07 1.32
CA VAL A 33 -7.48 0.12 0.56
C VAL A 33 -7.28 1.02 -0.68
N PRO A 34 -7.69 0.59 -1.89
CA PRO A 34 -7.44 1.33 -3.12
C PRO A 34 -8.45 2.46 -3.33
N THR A 35 -8.35 3.53 -2.55
CA THR A 35 -9.15 4.76 -2.73
C THR A 35 -8.27 5.93 -3.10
N SER A 36 -8.79 6.90 -3.84
CA SER A 36 -8.02 8.11 -4.17
C SER A 36 -7.55 8.88 -2.92
N SER A 37 -8.33 8.83 -1.82
CA SER A 37 -7.97 9.48 -0.55
C SER A 37 -6.82 8.77 0.16
N SER A 38 -6.80 7.44 0.20
CA SER A 38 -5.68 6.68 0.76
C SER A 38 -4.40 6.85 -0.07
N MET A 39 -4.49 6.91 -1.40
CA MET A 39 -3.32 7.18 -2.27
C MET A 39 -2.72 8.57 -2.00
N ARG A 40 -3.57 9.61 -1.87
CA ARG A 40 -3.12 10.95 -1.50
C ARG A 40 -2.46 10.97 -0.13
N LEU A 41 -3.02 10.25 0.84
CA LEU A 41 -2.45 10.16 2.18
C LEU A 41 -1.06 9.50 2.15
N ILE A 42 -0.90 8.38 1.46
CA ILE A 42 0.40 7.72 1.30
C ILE A 42 1.42 8.68 0.68
N ARG A 43 1.07 9.35 -0.41
CA ARG A 43 1.95 10.34 -1.05
C ARG A 43 2.37 11.45 -0.08
N ASN A 44 1.44 11.96 0.71
CA ASN A 44 1.71 13.01 1.69
C ASN A 44 2.62 12.51 2.82
N VAL A 45 2.41 11.28 3.30
CA VAL A 45 3.24 10.66 4.34
C VAL A 45 4.65 10.43 3.81
N LEU A 46 4.82 9.87 2.61
CA LEU A 46 6.14 9.66 2.00
C LEU A 46 6.89 10.99 1.79
N LYS A 47 6.18 12.03 1.33
CA LYS A 47 6.75 13.37 1.18
C LYS A 47 7.16 13.96 2.54
N ARG A 48 6.32 13.81 3.56
CA ARG A 48 6.62 14.31 4.91
C ARG A 48 7.80 13.56 5.54
N PHE A 49 7.84 12.24 5.36
CA PHE A 49 8.96 11.41 5.78
C PHE A 49 10.26 11.92 5.16
N GLY A 50 10.32 12.08 3.83
CA GLY A 50 11.53 12.57 3.16
C GLY A 50 11.96 13.98 3.59
N ASN A 51 11.00 14.87 3.86
CA ASN A 51 11.31 16.20 4.38
C ASN A 51 11.90 16.20 5.80
N VAL A 52 11.55 15.19 6.63
CA VAL A 52 12.00 15.11 8.04
C VAL A 52 13.27 14.27 8.17
N SER A 53 13.36 13.15 7.45
CA SER A 53 14.50 12.23 7.52
C SER A 53 15.63 12.56 6.54
N GLY A 54 15.35 13.33 5.50
CA GLY A 54 16.24 13.50 4.34
C GLY A 54 16.24 12.31 3.37
N LEU A 55 15.59 11.19 3.73
CA LEU A 55 15.54 9.96 2.94
C LEU A 55 14.32 9.97 2.01
N HIS A 56 14.57 9.91 0.70
CA HIS A 56 13.52 10.01 -0.31
C HIS A 56 13.30 8.64 -0.99
N PRO A 57 12.09 8.08 -0.95
CA PRO A 57 11.77 6.87 -1.69
C PRO A 57 12.00 7.09 -3.20
N ASN A 58 12.63 6.13 -3.88
CA ASN A 58 12.78 6.20 -5.33
C ASN A 58 11.50 5.71 -6.02
N LEU A 59 10.53 6.61 -6.21
CA LEU A 59 9.23 6.29 -6.80
C LEU A 59 9.32 5.68 -8.21
N SER A 60 10.38 5.97 -8.96
CA SER A 60 10.59 5.39 -10.31
C SER A 60 11.00 3.92 -10.27
N LYS A 61 11.62 3.48 -9.17
CA LYS A 61 11.97 2.07 -8.91
C LYS A 61 10.92 1.35 -8.07
N SER A 62 10.04 2.09 -7.39
CA SER A 62 8.89 1.53 -6.69
C SER A 62 7.89 0.92 -7.67
N THR A 63 7.13 -0.06 -7.20
CA THR A 63 6.08 -0.71 -8.00
C THR A 63 4.79 -0.75 -7.21
N SER A 64 3.66 -0.44 -7.86
CA SER A 64 2.33 -0.59 -7.29
C SER A 64 1.62 -1.81 -7.88
N TYR A 65 0.87 -2.51 -7.04
CA TYR A 65 0.07 -3.66 -7.42
C TYR A 65 -1.36 -3.44 -6.94
N SER A 66 -2.33 -3.89 -7.74
CA SER A 66 -3.75 -3.75 -7.40
C SER A 66 -4.48 -5.05 -7.74
N ALA A 67 -5.41 -5.44 -6.88
CA ALA A 67 -6.25 -6.61 -7.06
C ALA A 67 -7.71 -6.22 -6.81
N GLY A 68 -8.62 -6.66 -7.68
CA GLY A 68 -10.06 -6.35 -7.56
C GLY A 68 -10.43 -4.88 -7.82
N VAL A 69 -9.56 -4.11 -8.47
CA VAL A 69 -9.79 -2.70 -8.81
C VAL A 69 -9.92 -2.55 -10.32
N PRO A 70 -10.90 -1.79 -10.85
CA PRO A 70 -11.00 -1.51 -12.28
C PRO A 70 -9.76 -0.78 -12.82
N ASP A 71 -9.30 -1.14 -14.02
CA ASP A 71 -8.08 -0.58 -14.64
C ASP A 71 -8.04 0.95 -14.68
N GLN A 72 -9.18 1.60 -14.88
CA GLN A 72 -9.29 3.06 -14.87
C GLN A 72 -8.91 3.66 -13.52
N GLU A 73 -9.38 3.06 -12.41
CA GLU A 73 -9.05 3.51 -11.07
C GLU A 73 -7.60 3.16 -10.71
N VAL A 74 -7.06 2.02 -11.20
CA VAL A 74 -5.63 1.69 -11.03
C VAL A 74 -4.73 2.75 -11.67
N ARG A 75 -5.05 3.19 -12.90
CA ARG A 75 -4.33 4.29 -13.58
C ARG A 75 -4.38 5.59 -12.79
N LYS A 76 -5.56 5.97 -12.33
CA LYS A 76 -5.75 7.15 -11.48
C LYS A 76 -4.97 7.07 -10.16
N HIS A 77 -4.93 5.89 -9.53
CA HIS A 77 -4.12 5.67 -8.31
C HIS A 77 -2.62 5.80 -8.60
N SER A 78 -2.15 5.24 -9.71
CA SER A 78 -0.77 5.40 -10.20
C SER A 78 -0.42 6.87 -10.43
N ASP A 79 -1.30 7.65 -11.07
CA ASP A 79 -1.09 9.09 -11.30
C ASP A 79 -1.04 9.88 -9.99
N ILE A 80 -1.87 9.52 -9.01
CA ILE A 80 -1.84 10.14 -7.68
C ILE A 80 -0.54 9.82 -6.96
N LEU A 81 -0.07 8.57 -6.98
CA LEU A 81 1.13 8.13 -6.27
C LEU A 81 2.43 8.55 -6.97
N GLY A 82 2.43 8.63 -8.30
CA GLY A 82 3.65 8.75 -9.09
C GLY A 82 4.49 7.48 -9.11
N ILE A 83 3.86 6.32 -8.88
CA ILE A 83 4.51 5.00 -8.85
C ILE A 83 3.95 4.15 -10.00
N PRO A 84 4.78 3.56 -10.88
CA PRO A 84 4.31 2.77 -12.00
C PRO A 84 3.52 1.53 -11.56
N ILE A 85 2.55 1.15 -12.38
CA ILE A 85 1.73 -0.05 -12.19
C ILE A 85 2.55 -1.26 -12.65
N SER A 86 2.57 -2.30 -11.84
CA SER A 86 3.13 -3.60 -12.18
C SER A 86 2.09 -4.70 -11.99
N SER A 87 2.33 -5.86 -12.57
CA SER A 87 1.49 -7.05 -12.43
C SER A 87 2.16 -8.07 -11.53
N LEU A 88 1.46 -8.57 -10.51
CA LEU A 88 1.91 -9.76 -9.79
C LEU A 88 1.65 -10.99 -10.67
N LEU A 89 2.69 -11.79 -10.93
CA LEU A 89 2.57 -13.06 -11.65
C LEU A 89 1.85 -14.15 -10.82
N VAL A 90 1.56 -13.87 -9.55
CA VAL A 90 0.84 -14.77 -8.66
C VAL A 90 -0.65 -14.42 -8.66
N ARG A 91 -1.49 -15.31 -9.23
CA ARG A 91 -2.94 -15.26 -9.06
C ARG A 91 -3.27 -15.64 -7.61
N SER A 92 -3.47 -14.68 -6.73
CA SER A 92 -4.08 -14.96 -5.42
C SER A 92 -5.53 -15.38 -5.65
N ARG A 93 -5.82 -16.67 -5.49
CA ARG A 93 -7.19 -17.16 -5.39
C ARG A 93 -7.74 -16.65 -4.06
N LEU A 94 -8.70 -15.73 -4.09
CA LEU A 94 -9.50 -15.40 -2.92
C LEU A 94 -10.19 -16.69 -2.47
N VAL A 95 -9.66 -17.32 -1.42
CA VAL A 95 -10.39 -18.36 -0.69
C VAL A 95 -11.38 -17.60 0.19
N THR A 96 -12.57 -17.35 -0.34
CA THR A 96 -13.69 -16.94 0.50
C THR A 96 -14.00 -18.12 1.42
N ALA A 97 -13.73 -17.98 2.72
CA ALA A 97 -14.28 -18.90 3.70
C ALA A 97 -15.80 -18.85 3.54
N GLY A 98 -16.39 -19.96 3.08
CA GLY A 98 -17.84 -20.12 3.05
C GLY A 98 -18.39 -19.98 4.47
N TYR A 99 -19.48 -19.24 4.59
CA TYR A 99 -20.28 -19.12 5.81
C TYR A 99 -20.76 -20.48 6.30
#